data_AF-Q9BQA9-F1
#
_entry.id   AF-Q9BQA9-F1
#
_cell.length_a   1.000
_cell.length_b   1.000
_cell.length_c   1.000
_cell.angle_alpha   90.00
_cell.angle_beta   90.00
_cell.angle_gamma   90.00
#
_symmetry.space_group_name_H-M   'P 1'
#
loop_
_entity.id
_entity.type
_entity.pdbx_description
1 polymer ?
#
loop_
_entity_poly.entity_id
_entity_poly.type
_entity_poly.pdbx_seq_one_letter_code
_entity_poly.pdbx_strand_id
1 'polypeptide(L)'
;MYLQVETRTSSRLHLKRAPGIRSWSLLVGILSIGLAAAYYSGDSLGWKLFYVTGCLFVAVQNLEDWEEAIFDKSTGKVVLKTFSLYKKLLTLFRAGHDQVVVLLHDVRDVSVEEEKVRYFGKGYMVVLRLATGFSHPLTQSAVMGHRSDVEAIAKLITSFLELHCLESPTELSQSSDSEAGDPASQS
;
A
#
# COMPACT_ATOMS: atom_id res chain seq x y z
N MET A 1 10.22 3.93 -1.16
CA MET A 1 9.23 4.76 -1.87
C MET A 1 7.88 4.07 -1.88
N TYR A 2 6.89 4.67 -1.20
CA TYR A 2 5.55 4.11 -1.02
C TYR A 2 4.56 4.63 -2.06
N LEU A 3 4.20 5.91 -1.99
CA LEU A 3 3.36 6.63 -2.94
C LEU A 3 4.09 7.89 -3.40
N GLN A 4 3.97 8.23 -4.69
CA GLN A 4 4.47 9.48 -5.26
C GLN A 4 3.31 10.47 -5.37
N VAL A 5 3.58 11.75 -5.11
CA VAL A 5 2.63 12.83 -5.37
C VAL A 5 2.71 13.18 -6.85
N GLU A 6 1.66 12.87 -7.61
CA GLU A 6 1.60 13.19 -9.04
C GLU A 6 1.11 14.62 -9.25
N THR A 7 0.02 15.00 -8.57
CA THR A 7 -0.49 16.38 -8.59
C THR A 7 -0.96 16.78 -7.20
N ARG A 8 -0.56 17.95 -6.73
CA ARG A 8 -1.05 18.56 -5.49
C ARG A 8 -1.55 19.96 -5.77
N THR A 9 -2.83 20.16 -5.55
CA THR A 9 -3.52 21.46 -5.56
C THR A 9 -4.26 21.64 -4.24
N SER A 10 -4.87 22.80 -3.99
CA SER A 10 -5.66 23.03 -2.78
C SER A 10 -6.92 22.16 -2.71
N SER A 11 -7.48 21.78 -3.85
CA SER A 11 -8.71 20.98 -3.95
C SER A 11 -8.47 19.52 -4.30
N ARG A 12 -7.34 19.18 -4.94
CA ARG A 12 -7.06 17.83 -5.43
C ARG A 12 -5.66 17.36 -5.07
N LEU A 13 -5.57 16.19 -4.45
CA LEU A 13 -4.34 15.46 -4.18
C LEU A 13 -4.38 14.11 -4.91
N HIS A 14 -3.44 13.90 -5.81
CA HIS A 14 -3.28 12.65 -6.56
C HIS A 14 -1.98 11.97 -6.15
N LEU A 15 -2.11 10.78 -5.58
CA LEU A 15 -1.02 9.90 -5.20
C LEU A 15 -1.00 8.68 -6.12
N LYS A 16 0.19 8.25 -6.53
CA LYS A 16 0.38 7.10 -7.40
C LYS A 16 1.50 6.20 -6.93
N ARG A 17 1.28 4.89 -7.01
CA ARG A 17 2.27 3.86 -6.76
C ARG A 17 2.44 3.02 -8.01
N ALA A 18 3.69 2.87 -8.41
CA ALA A 18 4.10 1.95 -9.46
C ALA A 18 4.74 0.69 -8.82
N PRO A 19 4.76 -0.44 -9.55
CA PRO A 19 5.43 -1.65 -9.11
C PRO A 19 6.89 -1.38 -8.78
N GLY A 20 7.35 -1.89 -7.63
CA GLY A 20 8.72 -1.68 -7.18
C GLY A 20 9.76 -2.40 -8.05
N ILE A 21 11.03 -1.99 -7.92
CA ILE A 21 12.16 -2.62 -8.62
C ILE A 21 12.26 -4.14 -8.36
N ARG A 22 11.87 -4.59 -7.16
CA ARG A 22 11.82 -6.02 -6.80
C ARG A 22 10.85 -6.78 -7.70
N SER A 23 9.66 -6.23 -7.90
CA SER A 23 8.62 -6.86 -8.70
C SER A 23 8.99 -6.88 -10.19
N TRP A 24 9.56 -5.78 -10.70
CA TRP A 24 10.14 -5.75 -12.06
C TRP A 24 11.28 -6.74 -12.23
N SER A 25 12.15 -6.88 -11.23
CA SER A 25 13.24 -7.86 -11.24
C SER A 25 12.72 -9.30 -11.29
N LEU A 26 11.69 -9.62 -10.50
CA LEU A 26 11.03 -10.94 -10.57
C LEU A 26 10.41 -11.20 -11.93
N LEU A 27 9.76 -10.20 -12.53
CA LEU A 27 9.19 -10.33 -13.88
C LEU A 27 10.28 -10.69 -14.91
N VAL A 28 11.37 -9.92 -14.94
CA VAL A 28 12.47 -10.15 -15.89
C VAL A 28 13.17 -11.48 -15.59
N GLY A 29 13.40 -11.80 -14.32
CA GLY A 29 14.01 -13.04 -13.86
C GLY A 29 13.23 -14.27 -14.31
N ILE A 30 11.94 -14.34 -14.00
CA ILE A 30 11.07 -15.47 -14.38
C ILE A 30 10.96 -15.57 -15.91
N LEU A 31 10.82 -14.44 -16.60
CA LEU A 31 10.75 -14.42 -18.07
C LEU A 31 12.05 -14.92 -18.71
N SER A 32 13.21 -14.54 -18.16
CA SER A 32 14.51 -15.00 -18.65
C SER A 32 14.69 -16.52 -18.49
N ILE A 33 14.18 -17.11 -17.40
CA ILE A 33 14.17 -18.57 -17.20
C ILE A 33 13.32 -19.25 -18.29
N GLY A 34 12.14 -18.70 -18.59
CA GLY A 34 11.26 -19.23 -19.65
C GLY A 34 11.90 -19.16 -21.04
N LEU A 35 12.59 -18.06 -21.35
CA LEU A 35 13.34 -17.91 -22.60
C LEU A 35 14.53 -18.86 -22.68
N ALA A 36 15.28 -19.01 -21.59
CA ALA A 36 16.40 -19.97 -21.53
C ALA A 36 15.90 -21.41 -21.72
N ALA A 37 14.80 -21.79 -21.07
CA ALA A 37 14.17 -23.10 -21.27
C ALA A 37 13.75 -23.31 -22.72
N ALA A 38 13.13 -22.31 -23.36
CA ALA A 38 12.74 -22.40 -24.78
C ALA A 38 13.94 -22.43 -25.75
N TYR A 39 15.02 -21.73 -25.44
CA TYR A 39 16.20 -21.67 -26.30
C TYR A 39 17.05 -22.94 -26.23
N TYR A 40 17.33 -23.42 -25.01
CA TYR A 40 18.16 -24.59 -24.78
C TYR A 40 17.41 -25.92 -24.87
N SER A 41 16.07 -25.91 -24.85
CA SER A 41 15.31 -27.14 -25.11
C SER A 41 15.42 -27.57 -26.57
N GLY A 42 15.61 -28.88 -26.76
CA GLY A 42 15.49 -29.55 -28.05
C GLY A 42 14.03 -29.84 -28.45
N ASP A 43 13.06 -29.25 -27.75
CA ASP A 43 11.65 -29.57 -27.91
C ASP A 43 11.01 -28.91 -29.13
N SER A 44 9.81 -29.36 -29.48
CA SER A 44 9.01 -28.74 -30.54
C SER A 44 8.63 -27.29 -30.20
N LEU A 45 8.28 -26.51 -31.22
CA LEU A 45 7.87 -25.12 -31.06
C LEU A 45 6.71 -24.95 -30.05
N GLY A 46 5.81 -25.93 -29.97
CA GLY A 46 4.68 -25.91 -29.02
C GLY A 46 5.14 -25.93 -27.57
N TRP A 47 6.11 -26.78 -27.23
CA TRP A 47 6.69 -26.83 -25.88
C TRP A 47 7.47 -25.57 -25.55
N LYS A 48 8.23 -25.04 -26.51
CA LYS A 48 8.94 -23.76 -26.37
C LYS A 48 7.99 -22.61 -26.05
N LEU A 49 6.88 -22.52 -26.78
CA LEU A 49 5.85 -21.52 -26.52
C LEU A 49 5.20 -21.73 -25.16
N PHE A 50 4.96 -22.98 -24.75
CA PHE A 50 4.44 -23.30 -23.42
C PHE A 50 5.38 -22.81 -22.30
N TYR A 51 6.70 -23.01 -22.41
CA TYR A 51 7.65 -22.49 -21.43
C TYR A 51 7.61 -20.98 -21.31
N VAL A 52 7.63 -20.26 -22.44
CA VAL A 52 7.61 -18.79 -22.44
C VAL A 52 6.29 -18.26 -21.91
N THR A 53 5.15 -18.80 -22.36
CA THR A 53 3.82 -18.34 -21.93
C THR A 53 3.54 -18.68 -20.47
N GLY A 54 3.94 -19.87 -20.01
CA GLY A 54 3.82 -20.26 -18.60
C GLY A 54 4.66 -19.36 -17.69
N CYS A 55 5.92 -19.12 -18.04
CA CYS A 55 6.76 -18.17 -17.31
C CYS A 55 6.22 -16.75 -17.36
N LEU A 56 5.72 -16.27 -18.51
CA LEU A 56 5.09 -14.95 -18.63
C LEU A 56 3.87 -14.84 -17.71
N PHE A 57 3.03 -15.89 -17.64
CA PHE A 57 1.85 -15.91 -16.78
C PHE A 57 2.22 -15.81 -15.30
N VAL A 58 3.18 -16.61 -14.85
CA VAL A 58 3.70 -16.57 -13.47
C VAL A 58 4.37 -15.23 -13.17
N ALA A 59 5.15 -14.68 -14.12
CA ALA A 59 5.81 -13.40 -13.98
C ALA A 59 4.80 -12.24 -13.81
N VAL A 60 3.74 -12.22 -14.62
CA VAL A 60 2.68 -11.20 -14.56
C VAL A 60 1.87 -11.32 -13.27
N GLN A 61 1.63 -12.54 -12.75
CA GLN A 61 0.96 -12.74 -11.46
C GLN A 61 1.75 -12.21 -10.27
N ASN A 62 3.09 -12.23 -10.34
CA ASN A 62 3.97 -11.71 -9.30
C ASN A 62 4.26 -10.21 -9.45
N LEU A 63 3.72 -9.59 -10.51
CA LEU A 63 3.87 -8.17 -10.69
C LEU A 63 2.94 -7.44 -9.70
N GLU A 64 3.50 -6.52 -8.92
CA GLU A 64 2.73 -5.65 -8.04
C GLU A 64 1.73 -4.84 -8.88
N ASP A 65 0.59 -4.51 -8.29
CA ASP A 65 -0.42 -3.70 -8.95
C ASP A 65 -0.02 -2.21 -8.92
N TRP A 66 -0.54 -1.44 -9.89
CA TRP A 66 -0.46 0.01 -9.84
C TRP A 66 -1.61 0.53 -9.00
N GLU A 67 -1.33 1.47 -8.11
CA GLU A 67 -2.34 2.00 -7.19
C GLU A 67 -2.38 3.52 -7.33
N GLU A 68 -3.58 4.09 -7.41
CA GLU A 68 -3.81 5.52 -7.46
C GLU A 68 -4.79 5.91 -6.36
N ALA A 69 -4.48 6.95 -5.60
CA ALA A 69 -5.37 7.53 -4.61
C ALA A 69 -5.61 9.01 -4.94
N ILE A 70 -6.86 9.35 -5.25
CA ILE A 70 -7.26 10.70 -5.64
C ILE A 70 -8.20 11.24 -4.58
N PHE A 71 -7.72 12.22 -3.82
CA PHE A 71 -8.53 12.99 -2.88
C PHE A 71 -9.00 14.26 -3.58
N ASP A 72 -10.30 14.46 -3.67
CA ASP A 72 -10.88 15.61 -4.35
C ASP A 72 -11.91 16.29 -3.44
N LYS A 73 -11.53 17.45 -2.90
CA LYS A 73 -12.39 18.33 -2.08
C LYS A 73 -13.56 18.91 -2.88
N SER A 74 -13.41 19.10 -4.19
CA SER A 74 -14.48 19.67 -5.02
C SER A 74 -15.64 18.71 -5.21
N THR A 75 -15.34 17.41 -5.32
CA THR A 75 -16.37 16.35 -5.41
C THR A 75 -16.72 15.74 -4.06
N GLY A 76 -15.93 16.00 -3.02
CA GLY A 76 -16.08 15.43 -1.69
C GLY A 76 -15.81 13.93 -1.67
N LYS A 77 -14.94 13.41 -2.54
CA LYS A 77 -14.67 11.98 -2.70
C LYS A 77 -13.19 11.66 -2.64
N VAL A 78 -12.89 10.50 -2.07
CA VAL A 78 -11.61 9.80 -2.16
C VAL A 78 -11.80 8.61 -3.08
N VAL A 79 -11.01 8.57 -4.14
CA VAL A 79 -11.09 7.53 -5.17
C VAL A 79 -9.79 6.74 -5.14
N LEU A 80 -9.88 5.48 -4.71
CA LEU A 80 -8.78 4.53 -4.73
C LEU A 80 -8.95 3.64 -5.95
N LYS A 81 -7.95 3.61 -6.83
CA LYS A 81 -7.93 2.74 -8.01
C LYS A 81 -6.77 1.78 -7.90
N THR A 82 -7.03 0.52 -8.23
CA THR A 82 -5.99 -0.50 -8.35
C THR A 82 -6.04 -1.06 -9.76
N PHE A 83 -4.92 -1.03 -10.47
CA PHE A 83 -4.78 -1.56 -11.82
C PHE A 83 -3.87 -2.77 -11.78
N SER A 84 -4.38 -3.91 -12.22
CA SER A 84 -3.60 -5.16 -12.26
C SER A 84 -3.36 -5.58 -13.70
N LEU A 85 -2.09 -5.75 -14.08
CA LEU A 85 -1.77 -6.28 -15.41
C LEU A 85 -2.30 -7.71 -15.59
N TYR A 86 -2.30 -8.51 -14.53
CA TYR A 86 -2.88 -9.84 -14.55
C TYR A 86 -4.37 -9.81 -14.89
N LYS A 87 -5.15 -8.97 -14.19
CA LYS A 87 -6.58 -8.79 -14.50
C LYS A 87 -6.78 -8.25 -15.92
N LYS A 88 -5.94 -7.31 -16.36
CA LYS A 88 -5.99 -6.77 -17.72
C LYS A 88 -5.74 -7.86 -18.77
N LEU A 89 -4.78 -8.75 -18.53
CA LEU A 89 -4.48 -9.88 -19.41
C LEU A 89 -5.63 -10.91 -19.42
N LEU A 90 -6.11 -11.31 -18.25
CA LEU A 90 -7.21 -12.27 -18.12
C LEU A 90 -8.52 -11.77 -18.76
N THR A 91 -8.78 -10.48 -18.66
CA THR A 91 -10.01 -9.87 -19.20
C THR A 91 -9.86 -9.42 -20.65
N LEU A 92 -8.76 -9.79 -21.32
CA LEU A 92 -8.48 -9.38 -22.71
C LEU A 92 -8.59 -7.86 -22.90
N PHE A 93 -8.03 -7.09 -21.95
CA PHE A 93 -8.08 -5.62 -21.91
C PHE A 93 -9.46 -5.00 -21.66
N ARG A 94 -10.49 -5.79 -21.32
CA ARG A 94 -11.86 -5.31 -21.11
C ARG A 94 -12.11 -4.73 -19.70
N ALA A 95 -11.42 -5.24 -18.67
CA ALA A 95 -11.54 -4.76 -17.30
C ALA A 95 -10.17 -4.82 -16.60
N GLY A 96 -9.53 -3.65 -16.44
CA GLY A 96 -8.16 -3.57 -15.93
C GLY A 96 -8.02 -2.93 -14.55
N HIS A 97 -9.11 -2.43 -13.96
CA HIS A 97 -9.06 -1.69 -12.71
C HIS A 97 -10.21 -2.02 -11.77
N ASP A 98 -9.92 -2.01 -10.48
CA ASP A 98 -10.92 -1.90 -9.43
C ASP A 98 -10.92 -0.46 -8.89
N GLN A 99 -12.08 0.02 -8.48
CA GLN A 99 -12.24 1.35 -7.91
C GLN A 99 -13.06 1.27 -6.63
N VAL A 100 -12.52 1.85 -5.56
CA VAL A 100 -13.23 2.08 -4.30
C VAL A 100 -13.40 3.58 -4.13
N VAL A 101 -14.64 4.00 -3.88
CA VAL A 101 -14.99 5.40 -3.65
C VAL A 101 -15.44 5.55 -2.21
N VAL A 102 -14.75 6.40 -1.48
CA VAL A 102 -15.07 6.77 -0.10
C VAL A 102 -15.43 8.25 -0.08
N LEU A 103 -16.39 8.64 0.76
CA LEU A 103 -16.75 10.05 0.89
C LEU A 103 -15.75 10.74 1.81
N LEU A 104 -15.32 11.94 1.42
CA LEU A 104 -14.28 12.68 2.15
C LEU A 104 -14.70 13.00 3.59
N HIS A 105 -16.00 13.28 3.79
CA HIS A 105 -16.56 13.58 5.11
C HIS A 105 -16.58 12.37 6.06
N ASP A 106 -16.50 11.16 5.51
CA ASP A 106 -16.41 9.95 6.33
C ASP A 106 -14.98 9.75 6.85
N VAL A 107 -13.95 10.32 6.21
CA VAL A 107 -12.57 10.18 6.67
C VAL A 107 -12.37 11.01 7.93
N ARG A 108 -12.16 10.35 9.07
CA ARG A 108 -11.91 11.01 10.37
C ARG A 108 -10.42 11.16 10.68
N ASP A 109 -9.64 10.14 10.34
CA ASP A 109 -8.24 10.07 10.71
C ASP A 109 -7.45 9.24 9.70
N VAL A 110 -6.13 9.44 9.68
CA VAL A 110 -5.17 8.73 8.83
C VAL A 110 -4.06 8.19 9.71
N SER A 111 -4.03 6.88 9.89
CA SER A 111 -3.03 6.20 10.72
C SER A 111 -2.09 5.35 9.88
N VAL A 112 -0.86 5.17 10.35
CA VAL A 112 0.08 4.20 9.77
C VAL A 112 -0.01 2.90 10.54
N GLU A 113 -0.38 1.81 9.86
CA GLU A 113 -0.43 0.48 10.48
C GLU A 113 0.82 -0.33 10.10
N GLU A 114 1.35 -1.07 11.08
CA GLU A 114 2.46 -2.00 10.89
C GLU A 114 1.88 -3.40 10.61
N GLU A 115 2.15 -3.91 9.40
CA GLU A 115 1.82 -5.27 9.02
C GLU A 115 3.07 -6.16 9.22
N LYS A 116 2.95 -7.23 10.02
CA LYS A 116 4.03 -8.21 10.16
C LYS A 116 3.97 -9.19 8.99
N VAL A 117 4.87 -9.01 8.02
CA VAL A 117 4.99 -9.93 6.89
C VAL A 117 5.89 -11.08 7.31
N ARG A 118 5.34 -12.30 7.30
CA ARG A 118 6.07 -13.53 7.64
C ARG A 118 7.35 -13.59 6.79
N TYR A 119 8.51 -13.74 7.44
CA TYR A 119 9.87 -13.78 6.86
C TYR A 119 10.42 -12.48 6.26
N PHE A 120 9.58 -11.56 5.80
CA PHE A 120 10.04 -10.31 5.19
C PHE A 120 10.17 -9.14 6.18
N GLY A 121 9.79 -9.36 7.44
CA GLY A 121 9.92 -8.37 8.51
C GLY A 121 8.68 -7.49 8.65
N LYS A 122 8.90 -6.19 8.85
CA LYS A 122 7.83 -5.22 9.10
C LYS A 122 7.49 -4.44 7.83
N GLY A 123 6.22 -4.48 7.45
CA GLY A 123 5.62 -3.63 6.43
C GLY A 123 4.85 -2.47 7.06
N TYR A 124 4.78 -1.35 6.36
CA TYR A 124 4.00 -0.19 6.78
C TYR A 124 3.05 0.22 5.66
N MET A 125 1.81 0.56 6.03
CA MET A 125 0.81 1.10 5.11
C MET A 125 0.02 2.23 5.75
N VAL A 126 -0.48 3.16 4.92
CA VAL A 126 -1.42 4.19 5.35
C VAL A 126 -2.82 3.60 5.34
N VAL A 127 -3.57 3.83 6.40
CA VAL A 127 -4.96 3.37 6.54
C VAL A 127 -5.85 4.56 6.86
N LEU A 128 -6.92 4.72 6.10
CA LEU A 128 -7.96 5.72 6.31
C LEU A 128 -8.96 5.18 7.33
N ARG A 129 -9.16 5.89 8.44
CA ARG A 129 -10.17 5.57 9.45
C ARG A 129 -11.44 6.33 9.13
N LEU A 130 -12.52 5.59 8.92
CA LEU A 130 -13.82 6.15 8.58
C LEU A 130 -14.68 6.37 9.83
N ALA A 131 -15.62 7.30 9.73
CA ALA A 131 -16.57 7.65 10.78
C ALA A 131 -17.46 6.47 11.19
N THR A 132 -17.64 5.51 10.28
CA THR A 132 -18.35 4.26 10.48
C THR A 132 -17.61 3.26 11.37
N GLY A 133 -16.34 3.52 11.70
CA GLY A 133 -15.47 2.61 12.44
C GLY A 133 -14.69 1.64 11.55
N PHE A 134 -14.97 1.59 10.24
CA PHE A 134 -14.17 0.83 9.29
C PHE A 134 -12.85 1.53 8.99
N SER A 135 -11.80 0.72 8.83
CA SER A 135 -10.50 1.17 8.36
C SER A 135 -10.30 0.66 6.93
N HIS A 136 -9.85 1.51 6.02
CA HIS A 136 -9.57 1.14 4.63
C HIS A 136 -8.11 1.43 4.30
N PRO A 137 -7.31 0.41 3.94
CA PRO A 137 -5.93 0.64 3.57
C PRO A 137 -5.86 1.45 2.27
N LEU A 138 -4.95 2.42 2.21
CA LEU A 138 -4.75 3.26 1.03
C LEU A 138 -4.17 2.45 -0.14
N THR A 139 -3.43 1.39 0.19
CA THR A 139 -2.76 0.46 -0.71
C THR A 139 -3.02 -0.97 -0.26
N GLN A 140 -3.19 -1.90 -1.19
CA GLN A 140 -3.43 -3.33 -0.93
C GLN A 140 -2.20 -4.07 -0.36
N SER A 141 -1.00 -3.50 -0.45
CA SER A 141 0.22 -4.13 0.06
C SER A 141 1.08 -3.14 0.85
N ALA A 142 1.51 -3.54 2.04
CA ALA A 142 2.44 -2.75 2.83
C ALA A 142 3.82 -2.62 2.16
N VAL A 143 4.51 -1.49 2.40
CA VAL A 143 5.90 -1.31 1.97
C VAL A 143 6.87 -1.71 3.06
N MET A 144 7.85 -2.53 2.68
CA MET A 144 8.88 -3.04 3.58
C MET A 144 9.95 -1.98 3.87
N GLY A 145 10.31 -1.86 5.16
CA GLY A 145 11.57 -1.25 5.61
C GLY A 145 11.57 0.26 5.88
N HIS A 146 10.69 1.06 5.28
CA HIS A 146 10.74 2.53 5.39
C HIS A 146 9.46 3.12 5.98
N ARG A 147 9.32 3.10 7.31
CA ARG A 147 8.20 3.73 8.02
C ARG A 147 8.10 5.23 7.76
N SER A 148 9.24 5.91 7.63
CA SER A 148 9.31 7.37 7.40
C SER A 148 8.60 7.83 6.13
N ASP A 149 8.74 7.08 5.03
CA ASP A 149 8.07 7.40 3.75
C ASP A 149 6.55 7.33 3.91
N VAL A 150 6.07 6.32 4.64
CA VAL A 150 4.64 6.08 4.87
C VAL A 150 4.06 7.13 5.80
N GLU A 151 4.78 7.50 6.86
CA GLU A 151 4.41 8.59 7.77
C GLU A 151 4.39 9.96 7.09
N ALA A 152 5.32 10.23 6.16
CA ALA A 152 5.32 11.46 5.39
C ALA A 152 4.06 11.58 4.52
N ILE A 153 3.62 10.47 3.90
CA ILE A 153 2.37 10.43 3.14
C ILE A 153 1.15 10.57 4.06
N ALA A 154 1.14 9.91 5.22
CA ALA A 154 0.06 10.08 6.20
C ALA A 154 -0.07 11.54 6.61
N LYS A 155 1.03 12.18 7.03
CA LYS A 155 1.07 13.62 7.40
C LYS A 155 0.62 14.51 6.26
N LEU A 156 1.00 14.20 5.02
CA LEU A 156 0.58 14.95 3.85
C LEU A 156 -0.93 14.88 3.64
N ILE A 157 -1.54 13.70 3.80
CA ILE A 157 -2.98 13.52 3.68
C ILE A 157 -3.71 14.20 4.85
N THR A 158 -3.26 14.01 6.09
CA THR A 158 -3.82 14.67 7.29
C THR A 158 -3.81 16.19 7.13
N SER A 159 -2.68 16.75 6.69
CA SER A 159 -2.55 18.19 6.44
C SER A 159 -3.43 18.66 5.28
N PHE A 160 -3.54 17.87 4.19
CA PHE A 160 -4.40 18.22 3.06
C PHE A 160 -5.88 18.20 3.44
N LEU A 161 -6.31 17.22 4.22
CA LEU A 161 -7.70 17.08 4.66
C LEU A 161 -8.06 17.94 5.87
N GLU A 162 -7.08 18.64 6.45
CA GLU A 162 -7.25 19.44 7.68
C GLU A 162 -7.88 18.62 8.80
N LEU A 163 -7.55 17.33 8.84
CA LEU A 163 -7.97 16.47 9.94
C LEU A 163 -7.21 16.97 11.16
N HIS A 164 -7.92 17.58 12.10
CA HIS A 164 -7.41 17.80 13.44
C HIS A 164 -7.05 16.41 13.96
N CYS A 165 -5.76 16.09 13.94
CA CYS A 165 -5.24 14.85 14.49
C CYS A 165 -5.70 14.85 15.95
N LEU A 166 -6.77 14.11 16.25
CA LEU A 166 -7.07 13.72 17.61
C LEU A 166 -5.87 12.87 17.99
N GLU A 167 -4.91 13.49 18.68
CA GLU A 167 -3.77 12.80 19.27
C GLU A 167 -4.31 11.55 19.94
N SER A 168 -4.03 10.39 19.35
CA SER A 168 -4.36 9.11 19.96
C SER A 168 -3.64 9.09 21.31
N PRO A 169 -4.33 8.99 22.47
CA PRO A 169 -3.69 8.91 23.77
C PRO A 169 -2.95 7.57 23.85
N THR A 170 -1.70 7.54 23.42
CA THR A 170 -0.79 6.38 23.58
C THR A 170 0.46 6.78 24.36
N GLU A 171 0.41 7.90 25.09
CA GLU A 171 1.41 8.23 26.12
C GLU A 171 0.83 8.37 27.54
N LEU A 172 -0.43 7.98 27.77
CA LEU A 172 -0.99 7.88 29.13
C LEU A 172 -1.42 6.45 29.41
N SER A 173 -0.45 5.59 29.78
CA SER A 173 -0.62 4.45 30.70
C SER A 173 0.70 3.66 30.87
N GLN A 174 1.82 4.34 31.11
CA GLN A 174 2.97 3.75 31.83
C GLN A 174 3.58 4.80 32.77
N SER A 175 2.74 5.39 33.63
CA SER A 175 3.18 6.20 34.75
C SER A 175 2.14 6.15 35.88
N SER A 176 2.23 5.10 36.69
CA SER A 176 1.61 4.87 38.02
C SER A 176 1.74 3.37 38.21
N ASP A 177 2.70 2.83 38.95
CA ASP A 177 2.80 3.02 40.39
C ASP A 177 4.21 3.41 40.85
N SER A 178 4.32 4.63 41.36
CA SER A 178 5.29 4.96 42.39
C SER A 178 4.51 5.73 43.44
N GLU A 179 3.85 5.00 44.33
CA GLU A 179 3.37 5.58 45.59
C GLU A 179 4.59 6.05 46.36
N ALA A 180 4.79 7.36 46.27
CA ALA A 180 5.67 8.14 47.09
C ALA A 180 5.07 8.27 48.50
N GLY A 181 5.95 8.10 49.48
CA GLY A 181 6.03 8.99 50.64
C GLY A 181 5.14 8.67 51.83
N ASP A 182 5.81 8.19 52.90
CA ASP A 182 6.08 8.92 54.17
C ASP A 182 4.91 9.65 54.88
N PRO A 183 5.01 10.06 56.17
CA PRO A 183 6.14 9.97 57.10
C PRO A 183 5.71 9.63 58.56
N ALA A 184 6.70 9.73 59.46
CA ALA A 184 6.57 10.28 60.82
C ALA A 184 5.92 9.37 61.89
N SER A 185 6.32 9.36 63.15
CA SER A 185 7.41 9.96 63.93
C SER A 185 7.11 9.61 65.40
N GLN A 186 8.13 9.67 66.25
CA GLN A 186 8.04 9.81 67.72
C GLN A 186 7.54 8.59 68.51
N SER A 187 8.47 7.83 69.10
CA SER A 187 8.96 8.01 70.49
C SER A 187 9.70 6.76 70.95
#